data_AF-A0A7J4M478-F1
#
_entry.id   AF-A0A7J4M478-F1
#
_cell.length_a   1.000
_cell.length_b   1.000
_cell.length_c   1.000
_cell.angle_alpha   90.00
_cell.angle_beta   90.00
_cell.angle_gamma   90.00
#
_symmetry.space_group_name_H-M   'P 1'
#
loop_
_entity.id
_entity.type
_entity.pdbx_description
1 polymer ?
#
loop_
_entity_poly.entity_id
_entity_poly.type
_entity_poly.pdbx_seq_one_letter_code
_entity_poly.pdbx_strand_id
1 'polypeptide(L)'
;MFDKLIANIKNGFRVANATRKLVFSDKELFAYPIIAALISIVIAALVLGLIVAGYLAGTLARLTNAELALIVIVALVVLYFLAFYVTSFFTVAMLLAFREHAKGKRLSMGDALRRT
;
A
#
# COMPACT_ATOMS: atom_id res chain seq x y z
N MET A 1 5.93 -30.57 19.79
CA MET A 1 5.64 -29.12 19.79
C MET A 1 5.94 -28.49 18.42
N PHE A 2 7.11 -28.76 17.85
CA PHE A 2 7.49 -28.33 16.50
C PHE A 2 6.59 -28.87 15.37
N ASP A 3 6.10 -30.12 15.46
CA ASP A 3 5.25 -30.69 14.40
C ASP A 3 3.91 -29.97 14.23
N LYS A 4 3.30 -29.51 15.35
CA LYS A 4 2.10 -28.66 15.32
C LYS A 4 2.39 -27.30 14.69
N LEU A 5 3.58 -26.75 14.94
CA LEU A 5 4.01 -25.45 14.41
C LEU A 5 4.23 -25.55 12.89
N ILE A 6 4.88 -26.61 12.42
CA ILE A 6 5.07 -26.91 10.99
C ILE A 6 3.73 -27.16 10.30
N ALA A 7 2.82 -27.92 10.92
CA ALA A 7 1.49 -28.16 10.38
C ALA A 7 0.68 -26.86 10.23
N ASN A 8 0.76 -25.95 11.21
CA ASN A 8 0.10 -24.64 11.15
C ASN A 8 0.69 -23.76 10.05
N ILE A 9 2.02 -23.72 9.90
CA ILE A 9 2.68 -22.99 8.80
C ILE A 9 2.26 -23.55 7.44
N LYS A 10 2.23 -24.87 7.29
CA LYS A 10 1.83 -25.54 6.04
C LYS A 10 0.37 -25.27 5.69
N ASN A 11 -0.51 -25.24 6.69
CA ASN A 11 -1.90 -24.83 6.53
C ASN A 11 -2.03 -23.34 6.15
N GLY A 12 -1.26 -22.46 6.79
CA GLY A 12 -1.19 -21.04 6.42
C GLY A 12 -0.74 -20.83 4.98
N PHE A 13 0.31 -21.54 4.54
CA PHE A 13 0.77 -21.52 3.15
C PHE A 13 -0.28 -22.05 2.17
N ARG A 14 -1.02 -23.10 2.54
CA ARG A 14 -2.09 -23.66 1.70
C ARG A 14 -3.25 -22.67 1.55
N VAL A 15 -3.64 -22.01 2.62
CA VAL A 15 -4.66 -20.94 2.60
C VAL A 15 -4.16 -19.76 1.76
N ALA A 16 -2.94 -19.29 1.99
CA ALA A 16 -2.36 -18.18 1.23
C ALA A 16 -2.30 -18.48 -0.28
N ASN A 17 -1.90 -19.69 -0.68
CA ASN A 17 -1.88 -20.08 -2.10
C ASN A 17 -3.30 -20.20 -2.70
N ALA A 18 -4.28 -20.69 -1.92
CA ALA A 18 -5.67 -20.74 -2.38
C ALA A 18 -6.25 -19.32 -2.55
N THR A 19 -6.02 -18.43 -1.58
CA THR A 19 -6.41 -17.02 -1.65
C THR A 19 -5.72 -16.33 -2.83
N ARG A 20 -4.42 -16.57 -3.04
CA ARG A 20 -3.69 -16.04 -4.20
C ARG A 20 -4.32 -16.52 -5.50
N LYS A 21 -4.57 -17.82 -5.67
CA LYS A 21 -5.18 -18.36 -6.89
C LYS A 21 -6.57 -17.77 -7.16
N LEU A 22 -7.35 -17.51 -6.11
CA LEU A 22 -8.67 -16.88 -6.22
C LEU A 22 -8.59 -15.39 -6.58
N VAL A 23 -7.70 -14.63 -5.92
CA VAL A 23 -7.45 -13.20 -6.18
C VAL A 23 -6.92 -12.98 -7.60
N PHE A 24 -6.07 -13.87 -8.11
CA PHE A 24 -5.57 -13.81 -9.48
C PHE A 24 -6.60 -14.26 -10.53
N SER A 25 -7.63 -15.01 -10.13
CA SER A 25 -8.74 -15.40 -11.00
C SER A 25 -9.72 -14.26 -11.25
N ASP A 26 -9.79 -13.29 -10.33
CA ASP A 26 -10.72 -12.18 -10.40
C ASP A 26 -9.97 -10.86 -10.64
N LYS A 27 -10.07 -10.35 -11.88
CA LYS A 27 -9.38 -9.13 -12.32
C LYS A 27 -9.74 -7.91 -11.46
N GLU A 28 -10.93 -7.89 -10.85
CA GLU A 28 -11.37 -6.80 -9.98
C GLU A 28 -10.62 -6.79 -8.64
N LEU A 29 -10.28 -7.96 -8.09
CA LEU A 29 -9.48 -8.06 -6.86
C LEU A 29 -8.01 -7.68 -7.09
N PHE A 30 -7.49 -7.92 -8.30
CA PHE A 30 -6.14 -7.52 -8.68
C PHE A 30 -5.99 -5.99 -8.88
N ALA A 31 -7.10 -5.27 -9.07
CA ALA A 31 -7.07 -3.82 -9.25
C ALA A 31 -6.65 -3.07 -7.96
N TYR A 32 -6.96 -3.59 -6.78
CA TYR A 32 -6.62 -2.97 -5.49
C TYR A 32 -5.12 -2.73 -5.30
N PRO A 33 -4.24 -3.75 -5.38
CA PRO A 33 -2.81 -3.53 -5.22
C PRO A 33 -2.21 -2.65 -6.32
N ILE A 34 -2.75 -2.70 -7.56
CA ILE A 34 -2.30 -1.83 -8.66
C ILE A 34 -2.64 -0.37 -8.35
N ILE A 35 -3.88 -0.08 -7.94
CA ILE A 35 -4.33 1.28 -7.63
C ILE A 35 -3.57 1.82 -6.41
N ALA A 36 -3.35 0.99 -5.39
CA ALA A 36 -2.51 1.36 -4.25
C ALA A 36 -1.08 1.73 -4.68
N ALA A 37 -0.46 0.93 -5.54
CA ALA A 37 0.88 1.20 -6.06
C ALA A 37 0.93 2.50 -6.88
N LEU A 38 -0.07 2.73 -7.75
CA LEU A 38 -0.17 3.96 -8.55
C LEU A 38 -0.31 5.20 -7.65
N ILE A 39 -1.18 5.14 -6.64
CA ILE A 39 -1.35 6.25 -5.68
C ILE A 39 -0.05 6.50 -4.91
N SER A 40 0.62 5.45 -4.44
CA SER A 40 1.91 5.57 -3.75
C SER A 40 2.99 6.20 -4.63
N ILE A 41 3.05 5.85 -5.92
CA ILE A 41 3.96 6.46 -6.89
C ILE A 41 3.65 7.95 -7.07
N VAL A 42 2.37 8.31 -7.22
CA VAL A 42 1.96 9.72 -7.35
C VAL A 42 2.34 10.52 -6.11
N ILE A 43 2.08 9.99 -4.91
CA ILE A 43 2.47 10.65 -3.65
C ILE A 43 3.99 10.83 -3.57
N ALA A 44 4.77 9.79 -3.89
CA ALA A 44 6.23 9.86 -3.90
C ALA A 44 6.74 10.91 -4.89
N ALA A 45 6.17 10.94 -6.11
CA ALA A 45 6.51 11.92 -7.13
C ALA A 45 6.19 13.36 -6.69
N LEU A 46 5.07 13.57 -5.99
CA LEU A 46 4.72 14.89 -5.44
C LEU A 46 5.69 15.32 -4.34
N VAL A 47 6.00 14.45 -3.38
CA VAL A 47 6.93 14.76 -2.28
C VAL A 47 8.32 15.07 -2.82
N LEU A 48 8.86 14.23 -3.70
CA LEU A 48 10.16 14.46 -4.33
C LEU A 48 10.14 15.70 -5.24
N GLY A 49 9.05 15.90 -5.98
CA GLY A 49 8.84 17.06 -6.83
C GLY A 49 8.88 18.37 -6.05
N LEU A 50 8.29 18.41 -4.86
CA LEU A 50 8.34 19.59 -3.97
C LEU A 50 9.77 19.89 -3.50
N ILE A 51 10.56 18.86 -3.17
CA ILE A 51 11.96 19.03 -2.78
C ILE A 51 12.78 19.57 -3.96
N VAL A 52 12.64 18.97 -5.14
CA VAL A 52 13.35 19.41 -6.35
C VAL A 52 12.93 20.83 -6.73
N ALA A 53 11.63 21.14 -6.71
CA ALA A 53 11.13 22.48 -7.00
C ALA A 53 11.64 23.53 -6.00
N GLY A 54 11.66 23.21 -4.70
CA GLY A 54 12.22 24.08 -3.67
C GLY A 54 13.73 24.31 -3.84
N TYR A 55 14.46 23.29 -4.31
CA TYR A 55 15.87 23.43 -4.63
C TYR A 55 16.09 24.34 -5.86
N LEU A 56 15.35 24.13 -6.94
CA LEU A 56 15.41 24.94 -8.16
C LEU A 56 14.95 26.39 -7.95
N ALA A 57 13.98 26.61 -7.08
CA ALA A 57 13.51 27.95 -6.69
C ALA A 57 14.52 28.71 -5.80
N GLY A 58 15.63 28.08 -5.39
CA GLY A 58 16.66 28.67 -4.57
C GLY A 58 16.30 28.82 -3.09
N THR A 59 15.12 28.35 -2.66
CA THR A 59 14.71 28.39 -1.25
C THR A 59 15.45 27.32 -0.43
N LEU A 60 15.51 26.09 -0.95
CA LEU A 60 16.25 25.00 -0.31
C LEU A 60 17.75 25.04 -0.60
N ALA A 61 18.17 25.67 -1.70
CA ALA A 61 19.59 25.77 -2.07
C ALA A 61 20.41 26.68 -1.13
N ARG A 62 19.75 27.53 -0.35
CA ARG A 62 20.38 28.43 0.64
C ARG A 62 20.60 27.78 2.01
N LEU A 63 20.02 26.60 2.22
CA LEU A 63 20.12 25.89 3.48
C LEU A 63 21.50 25.25 3.62
N THR A 64 21.92 25.07 4.87
CA THR A 64 23.07 24.23 5.18
C THR A 64 22.77 22.77 4.83
N ASN A 65 23.82 21.98 4.62
CA ASN A 65 23.67 20.53 4.35
C ASN A 65 22.91 19.81 5.48
N ALA A 66 23.05 20.25 6.73
CA ALA A 66 22.35 19.67 7.87
C ALA A 66 20.85 19.95 7.85
N GLU A 67 20.45 21.18 7.52
CA GLU A 67 19.05 21.58 7.38
C GLU A 67 18.37 20.87 6.20
N LEU A 68 19.07 20.80 5.05
CA LEU A 68 18.56 20.07 3.89
C LEU A 68 18.38 18.59 4.19
N ALA A 69 19.35 17.95 4.87
CA ALA A 69 19.25 16.56 5.29
C ALA A 69 18.06 16.33 6.24
N LEU A 70 17.82 17.25 7.19
CA LEU A 70 16.67 17.17 8.09
C LEU A 70 15.35 17.22 7.31
N ILE A 71 15.21 18.14 6.35
CA ILE A 71 14.01 18.25 5.51
C ILE A 71 13.78 16.96 4.71
N VAL A 72 14.84 16.40 4.11
CA VAL A 72 14.75 15.14 3.35
C VAL A 72 14.34 13.98 4.26
N ILE A 73 14.92 13.88 5.46
CA ILE A 73 14.56 12.84 6.43
C ILE A 73 13.09 12.98 6.82
N VAL A 74 12.63 14.19 7.16
CA VAL A 74 11.22 14.44 7.51
C VAL A 74 10.30 14.08 6.35
N ALA A 75 10.66 14.44 5.11
CA ALA A 75 9.89 14.10 3.93
C ALA A 75 9.81 12.58 3.70
N LEU A 76 10.90 11.84 3.92
CA LEU A 76 10.93 10.39 3.84
C LEU A 76 10.08 9.73 4.94
N VAL A 77 10.09 10.26 6.16
CA VAL A 77 9.23 9.80 7.26
C VAL A 77 7.76 10.01 6.89
N VAL A 78 7.40 11.18 6.40
CA VAL A 78 6.02 11.47 5.93
C VAL A 78 5.62 10.53 4.79
N LEU A 79 6.49 10.34 3.80
CA LEU A 79 6.25 9.44 2.68
C LEU A 79 6.02 8.00 3.15
N TYR A 80 6.82 7.54 4.12
CA TYR A 80 6.66 6.22 4.72
C TYR A 80 5.27 6.05 5.34
N PHE A 81 4.81 7.00 6.16
CA PHE A 81 3.49 6.92 6.78
C PHE A 81 2.36 6.98 5.75
N LEU A 82 2.48 7.82 4.73
CA LEU A 82 1.49 7.91 3.65
C LEU A 82 1.43 6.61 2.83
N ALA A 83 2.57 6.06 2.43
CA ALA A 83 2.63 4.80 1.69
C ALA A 83 2.10 3.63 2.51
N PHE A 84 2.43 3.58 3.80
CA PHE A 84 1.91 2.59 4.74
C PHE A 84 0.40 2.70 4.89
N TYR A 85 -0.12 3.93 5.05
CA TYR A 85 -1.55 4.20 5.14
C TYR A 85 -2.29 3.75 3.88
N VAL A 86 -1.84 4.18 2.69
CA VAL A 86 -2.45 3.80 1.40
C VAL A 86 -2.44 2.29 1.25
N THR A 87 -1.30 1.64 1.47
CA THR A 87 -1.19 0.18 1.32
C THR A 87 -2.11 -0.56 2.28
N SER A 88 -2.17 -0.13 3.55
CA SER A 88 -3.06 -0.73 4.56
C SER A 88 -4.53 -0.54 4.20
N PHE A 89 -4.92 0.68 3.81
CA PHE A 89 -6.28 1.01 3.39
C PHE A 89 -6.74 0.13 2.24
N PHE A 90 -5.97 0.06 1.14
CA PHE A 90 -6.33 -0.79 0.01
C PHE A 90 -6.28 -2.29 0.33
N THR A 91 -5.41 -2.72 1.25
CA THR A 91 -5.38 -4.12 1.71
C THR A 91 -6.64 -4.47 2.48
N VAL A 92 -7.10 -3.61 3.38
CA VAL A 92 -8.36 -3.83 4.12
C VAL A 92 -9.55 -3.82 3.17
N ALA A 93 -9.60 -2.89 2.22
CA ALA A 93 -10.65 -2.84 1.21
C ALA A 93 -10.69 -4.12 0.36
N MET A 94 -9.52 -4.63 -0.03
CA MET A 94 -9.39 -5.90 -0.75
C MET A 94 -9.88 -7.09 0.09
N LEU A 95 -9.55 -7.13 1.38
CA LEU A 95 -10.01 -8.19 2.30
C LEU A 95 -11.53 -8.15 2.49
N LEU A 96 -12.14 -6.97 2.56
CA LEU A 96 -13.60 -6.80 2.63
C LEU A 96 -14.29 -7.29 1.35
N ALA A 97 -13.77 -6.89 0.19
CA ALA A 97 -14.28 -7.34 -1.11
C ALA A 97 -14.15 -8.86 -1.26
N PHE A 98 -13.01 -9.42 -0.87
CA PHE A 98 -12.78 -10.87 -0.88
C PHE A 98 -13.75 -11.62 0.03
N ARG A 99 -13.99 -11.11 1.23
CA ARG A 99 -14.93 -11.72 2.19
C ARG A 99 -16.35 -11.78 1.65
N GLU A 100 -16.80 -10.74 0.96
CA GLU A 100 -18.14 -10.71 0.37
C GLU A 100 -18.22 -11.57 -0.89
N HIS A 101 -17.16 -11.59 -1.71
CA HIS A 101 -17.06 -12.52 -2.85
C HIS A 101 -17.15 -13.99 -2.42
N ALA A 102 -16.51 -14.35 -1.31
CA ALA A 102 -16.59 -15.69 -0.72
C ALA A 102 -18.01 -16.06 -0.24
N LYS A 103 -18.87 -15.08 0.05
CA LYS A 103 -20.29 -15.27 0.38
C LYS A 103 -21.20 -15.30 -0.86
N GLY A 104 -20.63 -15.30 -2.06
CA GLY A 104 -21.37 -15.25 -3.32
C GLY A 104 -21.90 -13.86 -3.70
N LYS A 105 -21.50 -12.80 -2.98
CA LYS A 105 -21.89 -11.42 -3.30
C LYS A 105 -20.72 -10.69 -3.95
N ARG A 106 -20.93 -10.15 -5.16
CA ARG A 106 -19.94 -9.26 -5.78
C ARG A 106 -20.11 -7.86 -5.20
N LEU A 107 -19.11 -7.40 -4.45
CA LEU A 107 -19.06 -6.04 -3.95
C LEU A 107 -18.20 -5.21 -4.92
N SER A 108 -18.71 -4.09 -5.39
CA SER A 108 -17.93 -3.21 -6.27
C SER A 108 -16.75 -2.59 -5.50
N MET A 109 -15.69 -2.22 -6.21
CA MET A 109 -14.52 -1.59 -5.59
C MET A 109 -14.86 -0.28 -4.87
N GLY A 110 -15.77 0.52 -5.42
CA GLY A 110 -16.24 1.74 -4.77
C GLY A 110 -16.96 1.46 -3.44
N ASP A 111 -17.77 0.41 -3.38
CA ASP A 111 -18.47 0.01 -2.16
C ASP A 111 -17.54 -0.55 -1.09
N ALA A 112 -16.48 -1.25 -1.50
CA ALA A 112 -15.46 -1.76 -0.59
C ALA A 112 -14.67 -0.61 0.03
N LEU A 113 -14.21 0.34 -0.80
CA LEU A 113 -13.44 1.50 -0.34
C LEU A 113 -14.23 2.42 0.59
N ARG A 114 -15.55 2.56 0.39
CA ARG A 114 -16.42 3.35 1.29
C ARG A 114 -16.62 2.73 2.68
N ARG A 115 -16.39 1.42 2.82
CA ARG A 115 -16.58 0.66 4.08
C ARG A 115 -15.27 0.42 4.83
N THR A 116 -14.17 0.90 4.27
CA THR A 116 -12.81 0.81 4.81
C THR A 116 -12.50 2.07 5.60
#